data_AF-A0A931TN15-F1
#
_entry.id   AF-A0A931TN15-F1
#
_cell.length_a   1.000
_cell.length_b   1.000
_cell.length_c   1.000
_cell.angle_alpha   90.00
_cell.angle_beta   90.00
_cell.angle_gamma   90.00
#
_symmetry.space_group_name_H-M   'P 1'
#
loop_
_entity.id
_entity.type
_entity.pdbx_description
1 polymer ?
#
loop_
_entity_poly.entity_id
_entity_poly.type
_entity_poly.pdbx_seq_one_letter_code
_entity_poly.pdbx_strand_id
1 'polypeptide(L)'
;MGDVLTLIEKAEQAVTQEDAEKLERKLRANEFTLEDFREQLRTIRKMGPLEHIIGLIPGMGSVKELSKQREEIDDRQVLRIEAIIGSMTAQERRRHDIINGSRRKRIARGSGTSVEEVNRLLKQFVQMKKMLKMMGGLTGLGKKGRPNMKALRSMMK
;
A
#
# COMPACT_ATOMS: atom_id res chain seq x y z
N MET A 1 -11.54 30.91 9.34
CA MET A 1 -12.38 29.70 9.45
C MET A 1 -12.70 29.19 8.06
N GLY A 2 -11.69 28.71 7.36
CA GLY A 2 -11.76 28.10 6.04
C GLY A 2 -10.52 27.21 5.92
N ASP A 3 -10.61 26.14 5.13
CA ASP A 3 -9.50 25.24 4.81
C ASP A 3 -9.10 24.15 5.81
N VAL A 4 -10.09 23.58 6.50
CA VAL A 4 -9.98 22.19 6.99
C VAL A 4 -11.07 21.29 6.40
N LEU A 5 -12.25 21.84 6.10
CA LEU A 5 -13.35 21.11 5.45
C LEU A 5 -13.07 20.81 3.96
N THR A 6 -12.47 21.75 3.23
CA THR A 6 -12.12 21.61 1.80
C THR A 6 -11.01 20.58 1.53
N LEU A 7 -10.14 20.32 2.52
CA LEU A 7 -9.08 19.31 2.43
C LEU A 7 -9.63 17.90 2.69
N ILE A 8 -10.69 17.78 3.49
CA ILE A 8 -11.39 16.52 3.72
C ILE A 8 -12.26 16.17 2.49
N GLU A 9 -12.92 17.16 1.86
CA GLU A 9 -13.68 16.95 0.62
C GLU A 9 -12.80 16.56 -0.59
N LYS A 10 -11.57 17.08 -0.71
CA LYS A 10 -10.65 16.69 -1.80
C LYS A 10 -9.93 15.35 -1.55
N ALA A 11 -9.75 14.94 -0.30
CA ALA A 11 -9.23 13.62 0.05
C ALA A 11 -10.29 12.52 -0.16
N GLU A 12 -11.57 12.81 0.06
CA GLU A 12 -12.68 11.90 -0.26
C GLU A 12 -12.86 11.67 -1.77
N GLN A 13 -12.36 12.56 -2.64
CA GLN A 13 -12.46 12.40 -4.09
C GLN A 13 -11.35 11.55 -4.73
N ALA A 14 -10.26 11.25 -4.02
CA ALA A 14 -9.12 10.50 -4.58
C ALA A 14 -9.25 8.97 -4.44
N VAL A 15 -10.18 8.49 -3.61
CA VAL A 15 -10.53 7.06 -3.47
C VAL A 15 -12.00 6.93 -3.74
N THR A 16 -12.36 6.49 -4.95
CA THR A 16 -13.76 6.24 -5.27
C THR A 16 -14.30 5.15 -4.32
N GLN A 17 -15.55 5.29 -3.89
CA GLN A 17 -16.23 4.30 -3.05
C GLN A 17 -16.17 2.89 -3.69
N GLU A 18 -16.13 2.83 -5.02
CA GLU A 18 -15.91 1.59 -5.78
C GLU A 18 -14.52 0.97 -5.59
N ASP A 19 -13.45 1.77 -5.56
CA ASP A 19 -12.08 1.26 -5.38
C ASP A 19 -11.89 0.74 -3.96
N ALA A 20 -12.48 1.43 -2.97
CA ALA A 20 -12.53 0.96 -1.59
C ALA A 20 -13.28 -0.38 -1.48
N GLU A 21 -14.43 -0.52 -2.13
CA GLU A 21 -15.19 -1.78 -2.14
C GLU A 21 -14.47 -2.91 -2.90
N LYS A 22 -13.83 -2.62 -4.04
CA LYS A 22 -13.04 -3.61 -4.80
C LYS A 22 -11.85 -4.08 -3.98
N LEU A 23 -11.15 -3.16 -3.32
CA LEU A 23 -10.06 -3.48 -2.41
C LEU A 23 -10.58 -4.32 -1.24
N GLU A 24 -11.68 -3.93 -0.59
CA GLU A 24 -12.30 -4.69 0.50
C GLU A 24 -12.71 -6.11 0.06
N ARG A 25 -13.30 -6.27 -1.12
CA ARG A 25 -13.64 -7.59 -1.69
C ARG A 25 -12.40 -8.45 -1.94
N LYS A 26 -11.36 -7.90 -2.57
CA LYS A 26 -10.09 -8.60 -2.81
C LYS A 26 -9.36 -8.97 -1.51
N LEU A 27 -9.45 -8.11 -0.49
CA LEU A 27 -8.90 -8.35 0.84
C LEU A 27 -9.65 -9.49 1.55
N ARG A 28 -10.99 -9.48 1.49
CA ARG A 28 -11.83 -10.57 2.01
C ARG A 28 -11.56 -11.90 1.31
N ALA A 29 -11.26 -11.86 0.01
CA ALA A 29 -10.93 -13.05 -0.78
C ALA A 29 -9.48 -13.56 -0.58
N ASN A 30 -8.63 -12.88 0.21
CA ASN A 30 -7.17 -13.13 0.32
C ASN A 30 -6.42 -13.05 -1.03
N GLU A 31 -7.01 -12.39 -2.02
CA GLU A 31 -6.51 -12.35 -3.40
C GLU A 31 -5.54 -11.18 -3.65
N PHE A 32 -5.02 -10.54 -2.61
CA PHE A 32 -4.04 -9.48 -2.80
C PHE A 32 -2.75 -10.05 -3.44
N THR A 33 -2.47 -9.63 -4.68
CA THR A 33 -1.37 -10.10 -5.53
C THR A 33 -0.28 -9.04 -5.70
N LEU A 34 0.87 -9.44 -6.27
CA LEU A 34 1.94 -8.51 -6.61
C LEU A 34 1.55 -7.55 -7.74
N GLU A 35 0.58 -7.91 -8.59
CA GLU A 35 0.05 -6.98 -9.61
C GLU A 35 -0.76 -5.87 -8.94
N ASP A 36 -1.62 -6.20 -7.97
CA ASP A 36 -2.36 -5.18 -7.21
C ASP A 36 -1.40 -4.24 -6.48
N PHE A 37 -0.34 -4.79 -5.88
CA PHE A 37 0.68 -3.97 -5.23
C PHE A 37 1.33 -2.97 -6.18
N ARG A 38 1.68 -3.41 -7.40
CA ARG A 38 2.24 -2.55 -8.44
C ARG A 38 1.25 -1.45 -8.87
N GLU A 39 -0.02 -1.80 -9.04
CA GLU A 39 -1.06 -0.83 -9.40
C GLU A 39 -1.23 0.24 -8.32
N GLN A 40 -1.24 -0.15 -7.05
CA GLN A 40 -1.32 0.80 -5.94
C GLN A 40 -0.12 1.76 -5.90
N LEU A 41 1.10 1.24 -6.11
CA LEU A 41 2.30 2.10 -6.20
C LEU A 41 2.25 3.07 -7.38
N ARG A 42 1.71 2.64 -8.53
CA ARG A 42 1.49 3.51 -9.68
C ARG A 42 0.48 4.62 -9.39
N THR A 43 -0.58 4.29 -8.67
CA THR A 43 -1.60 5.27 -8.26
C THR A 43 -1.02 6.30 -7.30
N ILE A 44 -0.21 5.87 -6.33
CA ILE A 44 0.53 6.78 -5.43
C ILE A 44 1.47 7.68 -6.24
N ARG A 45 2.24 7.13 -7.20
CA ARG A 45 3.09 7.93 -8.09
C ARG A 45 2.30 8.95 -8.92
N LYS A 46 1.13 8.56 -9.42
CA LYS A 46 0.26 9.45 -10.23
C LYS A 46 -0.33 10.62 -9.43
N MET A 47 -0.52 10.45 -8.12
CA MET A 47 -0.93 11.55 -7.23
C MET A 47 0.21 12.57 -7.00
N GLY A 48 1.44 12.24 -7.41
CA GLY A 48 2.63 13.06 -7.22
C GLY A 48 3.22 12.92 -5.81
N PRO A 49 4.38 13.54 -5.56
CA PRO A 49 4.94 13.60 -4.22
C PRO A 49 3.92 14.28 -3.29
N LEU A 50 3.74 13.74 -2.08
CA LEU A 50 2.95 14.37 -1.01
C LEU A 50 3.39 15.82 -0.70
N GLU A 51 4.49 16.30 -1.29
CA GLU A 51 4.93 17.70 -1.30
C GLU A 51 3.85 18.70 -1.73
N HIS A 52 3.00 18.39 -2.71
CA HIS A 52 1.95 19.34 -3.10
C HIS A 52 0.90 19.53 -1.99
N ILE A 53 0.72 18.54 -1.11
CA ILE A 53 -0.18 18.61 0.05
C ILE A 53 0.56 19.20 1.26
N ILE A 54 1.82 18.83 1.47
CA ILE A 54 2.67 19.35 2.57
C ILE A 54 3.05 20.82 2.35
N GLY A 55 3.25 21.23 1.10
CA GLY A 55 3.58 22.61 0.69
C GLY A 55 2.42 23.60 0.83
N LEU A 56 1.19 23.10 1.06
CA LEU A 56 0.01 23.90 1.36
C LEU A 56 -0.20 24.09 2.88
N ILE A 57 0.61 23.45 3.73
CA ILE A 57 0.57 23.61 5.19
C ILE A 57 1.47 24.80 5.60
N PRO A 58 0.90 25.94 6.04
CA PRO A 58 1.70 27.07 6.48
C PRO A 58 2.48 26.71 7.76
N GLY A 59 3.80 26.89 7.75
CA GLY A 59 4.68 26.68 8.91
C GLY A 59 5.77 25.61 8.78
N MET A 60 5.83 24.84 7.69
CA MET A 60 6.87 23.80 7.46
C MET A 60 7.92 24.16 6.39
N GLY A 61 8.21 25.45 6.19
CA GLY A 61 9.17 25.92 5.18
C GLY A 61 10.58 25.31 5.28
N SER A 62 10.99 24.88 6.48
CA SER A 62 12.31 24.29 6.76
C SER A 62 12.40 22.79 6.45
N VAL A 63 11.28 22.10 6.23
CA VAL A 63 11.26 20.67 5.86
C VAL A 63 11.47 20.47 4.36
N LYS A 64 11.27 21.54 3.57
CA LYS A 64 11.37 21.56 2.10
C LYS A 64 12.75 21.15 1.57
N GLU A 65 13.84 21.37 2.31
CA GLU A 65 15.19 20.93 1.90
C GLU A 65 15.49 19.46 2.24
N LEU A 66 14.88 18.92 3.29
CA LEU A 66 14.97 17.49 3.62
C LEU A 66 14.10 16.62 2.71
N SER A 67 13.04 17.19 2.15
CA SER A 67 12.13 16.52 1.21
C SER A 67 12.75 16.36 -0.18
N LYS A 68 13.42 17.38 -0.74
CA LYS A 68 14.06 17.31 -2.07
C LYS A 68 15.07 16.16 -2.25
N GLN A 69 15.82 15.78 -1.22
CA GLN A 69 16.71 14.62 -1.28
C GLN A 69 15.99 13.27 -1.15
N ARG A 70 14.77 13.25 -0.58
CA ARG A 70 13.91 12.07 -0.52
C ARG A 70 13.04 11.90 -1.77
N GLU A 71 12.74 12.99 -2.49
CA GLU A 71 11.91 12.99 -3.71
C GLU A 71 12.50 12.13 -4.84
N GLU A 72 13.79 12.31 -5.17
CA GLU A 72 14.43 11.47 -6.22
C GLU A 72 14.53 10.00 -5.82
N ILE A 73 14.54 9.73 -4.51
CA ILE A 73 14.68 8.39 -3.95
C ILE A 73 13.37 7.61 -4.10
N ASP A 74 12.20 8.26 -3.97
CA ASP A 74 10.91 7.57 -4.03
C ASP A 74 10.52 7.20 -5.47
N ASP A 75 10.66 8.13 -6.43
CA ASP A 75 10.31 7.85 -7.83
C ASP A 75 11.17 6.77 -8.46
N ARG A 76 12.48 6.81 -8.23
CA ARG A 76 13.41 5.77 -8.72
C ARG A 76 13.14 4.43 -8.05
N GLN A 77 12.70 4.40 -6.79
CA GLN A 77 12.34 3.17 -6.12
C GLN A 77 11.05 2.56 -6.68
N VAL A 78 10.02 3.38 -6.93
CA VAL A 78 8.77 2.91 -7.56
C VAL A 78 9.06 2.33 -8.94
N LEU A 79 9.90 2.99 -9.75
CA LEU A 79 10.31 2.48 -11.06
C LEU A 79 11.05 1.14 -10.96
N ARG A 80 11.94 0.97 -9.98
CA ARG A 80 12.60 -0.32 -9.74
C ARG A 80 11.62 -1.41 -9.34
N ILE A 81 10.67 -1.10 -8.46
CA ILE A 81 9.63 -2.05 -8.05
C ILE A 81 8.78 -2.47 -9.27
N GLU A 82 8.39 -1.50 -10.10
CA GLU A 82 7.68 -1.79 -11.35
C GLU A 82 8.49 -2.67 -12.29
N ALA A 83 9.79 -2.42 -12.45
CA ALA A 83 10.67 -3.24 -13.27
C ALA A 83 10.77 -4.66 -12.72
N ILE A 84 10.98 -4.84 -11.40
CA ILE A 84 11.07 -6.15 -10.75
C ILE A 84 9.77 -6.95 -10.94
N ILE A 85 8.61 -6.33 -10.70
CA ILE A 85 7.30 -6.99 -10.88
C ILE A 85 7.02 -7.25 -12.37
N GLY A 86 7.45 -6.35 -13.25
CA GLY A 86 7.37 -6.50 -14.70
C GLY A 86 8.11 -7.73 -15.23
N SER A 87 9.26 -8.08 -14.64
CA SER A 87 10.08 -9.24 -15.01
C SER A 87 9.60 -10.58 -14.45
N MET A 88 8.49 -10.60 -13.70
CA MET A 88 7.83 -11.81 -13.23
C MET A 88 6.86 -12.37 -14.27
N THR A 89 6.57 -13.67 -14.18
CA THR A 89 5.48 -14.28 -14.96
C THR A 89 4.12 -14.00 -14.30
N ALA A 90 3.03 -14.12 -15.06
CA ALA A 90 1.67 -13.94 -14.51
C ALA A 90 1.37 -14.87 -13.33
N GLN A 91 1.92 -16.09 -13.35
CA GLN A 91 1.78 -17.05 -12.25
C GLN A 91 2.51 -16.57 -10.99
N GLU A 92 3.74 -16.06 -11.14
CA GLU A 92 4.54 -15.53 -10.03
C GLU A 92 3.90 -14.28 -9.42
N ARG A 93 3.31 -13.41 -10.24
CA ARG A 93 2.60 -12.22 -9.75
C ARG A 93 1.38 -12.55 -8.91
N ARG A 94 0.62 -13.58 -9.31
CA ARG A 94 -0.53 -14.08 -8.55
C ARG A 94 -0.12 -14.85 -7.29
N ARG A 95 1.01 -15.56 -7.36
CA ARG A 95 1.49 -16.45 -6.31
C ARG A 95 2.95 -16.17 -5.96
N HIS A 96 3.17 -15.30 -4.98
CA HIS A 96 4.51 -14.94 -4.51
C HIS A 96 5.34 -16.12 -3.98
N ASP A 97 4.67 -17.20 -3.57
CA ASP A 97 5.21 -18.31 -2.77
C ASP A 97 6.04 -19.27 -3.62
N ILE A 98 5.77 -19.29 -4.92
CA ILE A 98 6.52 -20.10 -5.88
C ILE A 98 7.87 -19.47 -6.26
N ILE A 99 8.14 -18.23 -5.83
CA ILE A 99 9.34 -17.46 -6.19
C ILE A 99 10.54 -17.95 -5.35
N ASN A 100 11.15 -19.04 -5.84
CA ASN A 100 12.37 -19.62 -5.30
C ASN A 100 13.65 -18.88 -5.77
N GLY A 101 14.82 -19.30 -5.26
CA GLY A 101 16.09 -18.63 -5.55
C GLY A 101 16.46 -18.56 -7.05
N SER A 102 16.12 -19.60 -7.83
CA SER A 102 16.35 -19.60 -9.29
C SER A 102 15.51 -18.52 -9.98
N ARG A 103 14.22 -18.43 -9.64
CA ARG A 103 13.32 -17.39 -10.16
C ARG A 103 13.78 -16.00 -9.76
N ARG A 104 14.25 -15.79 -8.52
CA ARG A 104 14.77 -14.48 -8.08
C ARG A 104 15.98 -14.04 -8.89
N LYS A 105 16.91 -14.95 -9.21
CA LYS A 105 18.06 -14.66 -10.09
C LYS A 105 17.60 -14.25 -11.49
N ARG A 106 16.61 -14.95 -12.06
CA ARG A 106 16.03 -14.61 -13.37
C ARG A 106 15.35 -13.24 -13.35
N ILE A 107 14.52 -12.96 -12.34
CA ILE A 107 13.82 -11.68 -12.17
C ILE A 107 14.82 -10.55 -12.07
N ALA A 108 15.81 -10.67 -11.16
CA ALA A 108 16.87 -9.69 -10.96
C ALA A 108 17.60 -9.32 -12.27
N ARG A 109 17.98 -10.33 -13.06
CA ARG A 109 18.58 -10.13 -14.39
C ARG A 109 17.63 -9.43 -15.36
N GLY A 110 16.36 -9.82 -15.38
CA GLY A 110 15.34 -9.24 -16.26
C GLY A 110 14.93 -7.82 -15.91
N SER A 111 15.08 -7.42 -14.63
CA SER A 111 14.73 -6.08 -14.15
C SER A 111 15.95 -5.14 -14.05
N GLY A 112 17.16 -5.64 -14.29
CA GLY A 112 18.40 -4.88 -14.11
C GLY A 112 18.71 -4.58 -12.63
N THR A 113 18.21 -5.40 -11.71
CA THR A 113 18.37 -5.21 -10.26
C THR A 113 19.14 -6.36 -9.62
N SER A 114 19.45 -6.25 -8.34
CA SER A 114 20.06 -7.32 -7.55
C SER A 114 19.03 -8.32 -7.02
N VAL A 115 19.49 -9.54 -6.68
CA VAL A 115 18.67 -10.56 -6.00
C VAL A 115 18.20 -10.06 -4.63
N GLU A 116 19.01 -9.22 -3.97
CA GLU A 116 18.68 -8.61 -2.69
C GLU A 116 17.51 -7.65 -2.79
N GLU A 117 17.46 -6.82 -3.84
CA GLU A 117 16.32 -5.93 -4.10
C GLU A 117 15.03 -6.74 -4.32
N VAL A 118 15.10 -7.85 -5.08
CA VAL A 118 13.96 -8.75 -5.23
C VAL A 118 13.53 -9.35 -3.88
N ASN A 119 14.48 -9.75 -3.03
CA ASN A 119 14.17 -10.26 -1.68
C ASN A 119 13.51 -9.20 -0.80
N ARG A 120 14.00 -7.95 -0.83
CA ARG A 120 13.43 -6.84 -0.06
C ARG A 120 11.99 -6.57 -0.49
N LEU A 121 11.72 -6.51 -1.79
CA LEU A 121 10.37 -6.33 -2.33
C LEU A 121 9.42 -7.44 -1.87
N LEU A 122 9.83 -8.72 -1.97
CA LEU A 122 8.98 -9.82 -1.54
C LEU A 122 8.68 -9.76 -0.04
N LYS A 123 9.64 -9.36 0.79
CA LYS A 123 9.42 -9.14 2.23
C LYS A 123 8.42 -8.01 2.50
N GLN A 124 8.60 -6.87 1.83
CA GLN A 124 7.69 -5.72 1.94
C GLN A 124 6.26 -6.10 1.53
N PHE A 125 6.11 -6.83 0.42
CA PHE A 125 4.82 -7.32 -0.04
C PHE A 125 4.16 -8.25 0.99
N VAL A 126 4.90 -9.21 1.56
CA VAL A 126 4.37 -10.11 2.61
C VAL A 126 3.95 -9.34 3.86
N GLN A 127 4.74 -8.35 4.29
CA GLN A 127 4.42 -7.51 5.45
C GLN A 127 3.14 -6.71 5.20
N MET A 128 3.02 -6.09 4.03
CA MET A 128 1.82 -5.33 3.67
C MET A 128 0.61 -6.25 3.54
N LYS A 129 0.75 -7.43 2.91
CA LYS A 129 -0.32 -8.44 2.84
C LYS A 129 -0.79 -8.88 4.24
N LYS A 130 0.13 -9.04 5.19
CA LYS A 130 -0.22 -9.34 6.60
C LYS A 130 -1.00 -8.19 7.25
N MET A 131 -0.53 -6.96 7.09
CA MET A 131 -1.22 -5.77 7.61
C MET A 131 -2.63 -5.64 7.02
N LEU A 132 -2.75 -5.77 5.70
CA LEU A 132 -4.02 -5.74 4.98
C LEU A 132 -4.98 -6.85 5.44
N LYS A 133 -4.46 -8.06 5.74
CA LYS A 133 -5.25 -9.15 6.32
C LYS A 133 -5.72 -8.84 7.74
N MET A 134 -4.86 -8.28 8.58
CA MET A 134 -5.25 -7.85 9.94
C MET A 134 -6.31 -6.75 9.88
N MET A 135 -6.14 -5.77 8.99
CA MET A 135 -7.09 -4.69 8.79
C MET A 135 -8.43 -5.20 8.25
N GLY A 136 -8.42 -6.07 7.22
CA GLY A 136 -9.64 -6.72 6.71
C GLY A 136 -10.33 -7.62 7.73
N GLY A 137 -9.58 -8.23 8.66
CA GLY A 137 -10.12 -8.93 9.82
C GLY A 137 -10.80 -7.99 10.82
N LEU A 138 -10.31 -6.76 10.99
CA LEU A 138 -10.90 -5.74 11.83
C LEU A 138 -12.12 -5.06 11.17
N THR A 139 -12.09 -4.75 9.87
CA THR A 139 -13.27 -4.21 9.15
C THR A 139 -14.39 -5.24 9.02
N GLY A 140 -14.06 -6.53 8.98
CA GLY A 140 -15.03 -7.64 9.05
C GLY A 140 -15.78 -7.76 10.38
N LEU A 141 -15.25 -7.18 11.47
CA LEU A 141 -15.93 -7.12 12.77
C LEU A 141 -16.88 -5.91 12.90
N GLY A 142 -16.81 -4.95 11.98
CA GLY A 142 -17.61 -3.71 12.02
C GLY A 142 -19.11 -3.86 11.75
N LYS A 143 -19.57 -5.00 11.22
CA LYS A 143 -21.02 -5.25 11.00
C LYS A 143 -21.63 -6.37 11.86
N LYS A 144 -20.85 -7.08 12.68
CA LYS A 144 -21.38 -8.17 13.55
C LYS A 144 -20.73 -8.29 14.94
N GLY A 145 -19.84 -7.38 15.31
CA GLY A 145 -19.07 -7.45 16.55
C GLY A 145 -19.28 -6.29 17.52
N ARG A 146 -20.52 -5.79 17.71
CA ARG A 146 -20.81 -5.02 18.93
C ARG A 146 -20.87 -6.04 20.09
N PRO A 147 -19.87 -6.12 20.99
CA PRO A 147 -20.07 -6.90 22.21
C PRO A 147 -21.30 -6.33 22.91
N ASN A 148 -22.26 -7.21 23.18
CA ASN A 148 -23.49 -6.89 23.88
C ASN A 148 -23.09 -6.24 25.23
N MET A 149 -23.25 -4.93 25.39
CA MET A 149 -22.90 -4.20 26.61
C MET A 149 -23.60 -4.77 27.87
N LYS A 150 -24.68 -5.55 27.69
CA LYS A 150 -25.30 -6.31 28.79
C LYS A 150 -24.42 -7.43 29.34
N ALA A 151 -23.64 -8.11 28.50
CA ALA A 151 -22.75 -9.20 28.93
C ALA A 151 -21.55 -8.67 29.73
N LEU A 152 -20.95 -7.55 29.27
CA LEU A 152 -19.85 -6.88 29.98
C LEU A 152 -20.27 -6.39 31.38
N ARG A 153 -21.51 -5.92 31.53
CA ARG A 153 -22.02 -5.42 32.82
C ARG A 153 -22.29 -6.54 33.84
N SER A 154 -22.47 -7.78 33.39
CA SER A 154 -22.66 -8.94 34.28
C SER A 154 -21.36 -9.57 34.79
N MET A 155 -20.22 -9.26 34.15
CA MET A 155 -18.89 -9.74 34.55
C MET A 155 -18.15 -8.79 35.50
N MET A 156 -18.68 -7.58 35.73
CA MET A 156 -18.10 -6.57 36.63
C MET A 156 -18.88 -6.45 37.96
N LYS A 157 -19.63 -7.47 38.34
CA LYS A 157 -20.20 -7.63 39.67
C LYS A 157 -19.66 -8.90 40.33
#